data_AF-A0A2H9RMD4-F1
#
_entry.id   AF-A0A2H9RMD4-F1
#
_cell.length_a   1.000
_cell.length_b   1.000
_cell.length_c   1.000
_cell.angle_alpha   90.00
_cell.angle_beta   90.00
_cell.angle_gamma   90.00
#
_symmetry.space_group_name_H-M   'P 1'
#
loop_
_entity.id
_entity.type
_entity.pdbx_description
1 polymer ?
#
loop_
_entity_poly.entity_id
_entity_poly.type
_entity_poly.pdbx_seq_one_letter_code
_entity_poly.pdbx_strand_id
1 'polypeptide(L)'
;MIKSNTKFLRTLFFLIGIVATLAYRMIIFFNLYSPYWVNILWYIGTVGFILYFGHRYNIQKKEAELVEKYKLLKAVEDSKHIKGKQKEALNYIVNSIATSKSRWNSLTIVLLSVLALIMGIILDLGIF
;
A
#
# COMPACT_ATOMS: atom_id res chain seq x y z
N MET A 1 -16.15 2.47 18.02
CA MET A 1 -16.30 1.28 17.15
C MET A 1 -15.12 1.24 16.17
N ILE A 2 -14.35 0.14 16.13
CA ILE A 2 -13.26 -0.01 15.15
C ILE A 2 -13.91 -0.20 13.77
N LYS A 3 -14.01 0.88 12.98
CA LYS A 3 -14.67 0.83 11.66
C LYS A 3 -13.75 0.10 10.68
N SER A 4 -14.16 -1.10 10.30
CA SER A 4 -13.61 -1.87 9.19
C SER A 4 -13.93 -1.15 7.87
N ASN A 5 -12.99 -1.13 6.92
CA ASN A 5 -13.26 -0.61 5.58
C ASN A 5 -14.36 -1.44 4.92
N THR A 6 -15.25 -0.78 4.18
CA THR A 6 -16.31 -1.50 3.45
C THR A 6 -15.67 -2.46 2.45
N LYS A 7 -16.26 -3.65 2.29
CA LYS A 7 -15.77 -4.70 1.37
C LYS A 7 -15.52 -4.15 -0.03
N PHE A 8 -16.40 -3.25 -0.47
CA PHE A 8 -16.29 -2.53 -1.74
C PHE A 8 -15.01 -1.72 -1.87
N LEU A 9 -14.67 -0.87 -0.89
CA LEU A 9 -13.45 -0.05 -0.94
C LEU A 9 -12.19 -0.92 -1.03
N ARG A 10 -12.13 -2.03 -0.28
CA ARG A 10 -11.00 -2.97 -0.37
C ARG A 10 -10.86 -3.57 -1.76
N THR A 11 -11.96 -3.99 -2.39
CA THR A 11 -11.94 -4.53 -3.76
C THR A 11 -11.55 -3.46 -4.77
N LEU A 12 -12.04 -2.23 -4.63
CA LEU A 12 -11.68 -1.12 -5.51
C LEU A 12 -10.18 -0.83 -5.49
N PHE A 13 -9.59 -0.62 -4.31
CA PHE A 13 -8.15 -0.35 -4.22
C PHE A 13 -7.30 -1.53 -4.69
N PHE A 14 -7.76 -2.77 -4.46
CA PHE A 14 -7.12 -3.96 -5.01
C PHE A 14 -7.10 -3.97 -6.54
N LEU A 15 -8.24 -3.65 -7.19
CA LEU A 15 -8.32 -3.54 -8.64
C LEU A 15 -7.44 -2.40 -9.18
N ILE A 16 -7.41 -1.24 -8.50
CA ILE A 16 -6.51 -0.13 -8.85
C ILE A 16 -5.05 -0.60 -8.85
N GLY A 17 -4.63 -1.34 -7.82
CA GLY A 17 -3.27 -1.87 -7.73
C GLY A 17 -2.93 -2.84 -8.87
N ILE A 18 -3.88 -3.68 -9.29
CA ILE A 18 -3.71 -4.58 -10.44
C ILE A 18 -3.57 -3.77 -11.72
N VAL A 19 -4.47 -2.83 -11.99
CA VAL A 19 -4.44 -1.99 -13.19
C VAL A 19 -3.14 -1.20 -13.26
N ALA A 20 -2.69 -0.63 -12.15
CA ALA A 20 -1.43 0.12 -12.09
C ALA A 20 -0.22 -0.77 -12.42
N THR A 21 -0.19 -1.98 -11.84
CA THR A 21 0.88 -2.95 -12.11
C THR A 21 0.88 -3.36 -13.58
N LEU A 22 -0.29 -3.65 -14.15
CA LEU A 22 -0.41 -3.97 -15.57
C LEU A 22 0.03 -2.81 -16.44
N ALA A 23 -0.36 -1.57 -16.13
CA ALA A 23 0.02 -0.40 -16.91
C ALA A 23 1.55 -0.26 -17.01
N TYR A 24 2.27 -0.35 -15.89
CA TYR A 24 3.74 -0.33 -15.91
C TYR A 24 4.37 -1.49 -16.67
N ARG A 25 3.77 -2.68 -16.65
CA ARG A 25 4.26 -3.82 -17.45
C ARG A 25 4.00 -3.64 -18.94
N MET A 26 2.89 -3.00 -19.30
CA MET A 26 2.56 -2.70 -20.69
C MET A 26 3.49 -1.65 -21.31
N ILE A 27 4.09 -0.76 -20.51
CA ILE A 27 5.08 0.22 -21.00
C ILE A 27 6.19 -0.47 -21.79
N ILE A 28 6.70 -1.61 -21.31
CA ILE A 28 7.79 -2.35 -21.98
C ILE A 28 7.41 -2.72 -23.42
N PHE A 29 6.15 -3.13 -23.62
CA PHE A 29 5.64 -3.47 -24.95
C PHE A 29 5.42 -2.23 -25.81
N PHE A 30 4.77 -1.20 -25.27
CA PHE A 30 4.41 0.00 -26.01
C PHE A 30 5.58 0.94 -26.32
N ASN A 31 6.70 0.80 -25.59
CA ASN A 31 7.90 1.60 -25.80
C ASN A 31 8.49 1.46 -27.22
N LEU A 32 8.24 0.34 -27.90
CA LEU A 32 8.70 0.11 -29.26
C LEU A 32 7.73 0.63 -30.34
N TYR A 33 6.48 0.94 -29.98
CA TYR A 33 5.43 1.29 -30.94
C TYR A 33 5.09 2.77 -30.94
N SER A 34 4.90 3.38 -29.76
CA SER A 34 4.45 4.76 -29.66
C SER A 34 4.77 5.38 -28.29
N PRO A 35 5.50 6.51 -28.26
CA PRO A 35 5.74 7.27 -27.02
C PRO A 35 4.45 7.75 -26.36
N TYR A 36 3.39 8.01 -27.15
CA TYR A 36 2.11 8.49 -26.64
C TYR A 36 1.45 7.46 -25.70
N TRP A 37 1.43 6.18 -26.09
CA TRP A 37 0.87 5.11 -25.25
C TRP A 37 1.70 4.87 -23.99
N VAL A 38 3.03 5.03 -24.08
CA VAL A 38 3.90 4.97 -22.91
C VAL A 38 3.53 6.02 -21.88
N ASN A 39 3.32 7.27 -22.30
CA ASN A 39 2.92 8.36 -21.40
C ASN A 39 1.58 8.06 -20.72
N ILE A 40 0.56 7.66 -21.48
CA ILE A 40 -0.75 7.29 -20.90
C ILE A 40 -0.60 6.18 -19.85
N LEU A 41 0.12 5.11 -20.18
CA LEU A 41 0.32 3.98 -19.27
C LEU A 41 1.13 4.38 -18.03
N TRP A 42 2.11 5.26 -18.19
CA TRP A 42 2.91 5.79 -17.08
C TRP A 42 2.04 6.62 -16.13
N TYR A 43 1.16 7.49 -16.64
CA TYR A 43 0.24 8.26 -15.80
C TYR A 43 -0.76 7.36 -15.06
N ILE A 44 -1.37 6.41 -15.77
CA ILE A 44 -2.30 5.44 -15.16
C ILE A 44 -1.59 4.63 -14.07
N GLY A 45 -0.38 4.13 -14.36
CA GLY A 45 0.44 3.39 -13.40
C GLY A 45 0.79 4.21 -12.17
N THR A 46 1.26 5.45 -12.38
CA THR A 46 1.71 6.33 -11.30
C THR A 46 0.56 6.73 -10.38
N VAL A 47 -0.56 7.20 -10.95
CA VAL A 47 -1.76 7.54 -10.16
C VAL A 47 -2.30 6.31 -9.43
N GLY A 48 -2.35 5.16 -10.10
CA GLY A 48 -2.80 3.93 -9.49
C GLY A 48 -1.92 3.47 -8.32
N PHE A 49 -0.60 3.62 -8.42
CA PHE A 49 0.33 3.34 -7.31
C PHE A 49 0.14 4.30 -6.13
N ILE A 50 -0.04 5.61 -6.38
CA ILE A 50 -0.33 6.58 -5.32
C ILE A 50 -1.58 6.17 -4.55
N LEU A 51 -2.67 5.85 -5.25
CA LEU A 51 -3.94 5.47 -4.64
C LEU A 51 -3.83 4.13 -3.88
N TYR A 52 -3.26 3.10 -4.49
CA TYR A 52 -3.15 1.78 -3.89
C TYR A 52 -2.22 1.77 -2.67
N PHE A 53 -1.00 2.28 -2.82
CA PHE A 53 -0.02 2.28 -1.73
C PHE A 53 -0.38 3.30 -0.64
N GLY A 54 -1.08 4.39 -0.99
CA GLY A 54 -1.64 5.33 0.00
C GLY A 54 -2.69 4.66 0.88
N HIS A 55 -3.62 3.93 0.26
CA HIS A 55 -4.60 3.13 1.00
C HIS A 55 -3.94 2.05 1.85
N ARG A 56 -2.99 1.31 1.28
CA ARG A 56 -2.24 0.25 1.98
C ARG A 56 -1.46 0.79 3.18
N TYR A 57 -0.81 1.94 3.03
CA TYR A 57 -0.12 2.62 4.12
C TYR A 57 -1.06 2.96 5.26
N ASN A 58 -2.22 3.56 4.95
CA ASN A 58 -3.20 3.95 5.97
C ASN A 58 -3.74 2.75 6.75
N ILE A 59 -3.98 1.61 6.09
CA ILE A 59 -4.38 0.37 6.78
C ILE A 59 -3.27 -0.11 7.70
N GLN A 60 -2.04 -0.28 7.20
CA GLN A 60 -0.91 -0.80 7.97
C GLN A 60 -0.55 0.12 9.15
N LYS A 61 -0.64 1.44 8.95
CA LYS A 61 -0.47 2.43 10.02
C LYS A 61 -1.52 2.25 11.11
N LYS A 62 -2.80 2.16 10.73
CA LYS A 62 -3.90 1.96 11.68
C LYS A 62 -3.77 0.65 12.45
N GLU A 63 -3.37 -0.44 11.79
CA GLU A 63 -3.12 -1.73 12.46
C GLU A 63 -2.02 -1.63 13.51
N ALA A 64 -0.87 -1.04 13.15
CA ALA A 64 0.24 -0.83 14.08
C ALA A 64 -0.17 0.06 15.27
N GLU A 65 -0.87 1.17 15.01
CA GLU A 65 -1.39 2.06 16.04
C GLU A 65 -2.37 1.36 16.98
N LEU A 66 -3.23 0.47 16.46
CA LEU A 66 -4.15 -0.32 17.29
C LEU A 66 -3.40 -1.33 18.16
N VAL A 67 -2.37 -2.00 17.62
CA VAL A 67 -1.52 -2.93 18.40
C VAL A 67 -0.85 -2.21 19.56
N GLU A 68 -0.28 -1.03 19.32
CA GLU A 68 0.39 -0.23 20.33
C GLU A 68 -0.59 0.36 21.35
N LYS A 69 -1.65 1.02 20.88
CA LYS A 69 -2.67 1.70 21.71
C LYS A 69 -3.34 0.73 22.69
N TYR A 70 -3.67 -0.47 22.24
CA TYR A 70 -4.34 -1.47 23.08
C TYR A 70 -3.36 -2.47 23.71
N LYS A 71 -2.04 -2.25 23.58
CA LYS A 71 -0.98 -3.13 24.09
C LYS A 71 -1.27 -4.60 23.76
N LEU A 72 -1.69 -4.87 22.51
CA LEU A 72 -2.21 -6.18 22.12
C LEU A 72 -1.20 -7.30 22.33
N LEU A 73 0.10 -7.01 22.21
CA LEU A 73 1.15 -8.00 22.49
C LEU A 73 1.09 -8.48 23.95
N LYS A 74 1.00 -7.55 24.91
CA LYS A 74 0.84 -7.87 26.34
C LYS A 74 -0.49 -8.57 26.61
N ALA A 75 -1.58 -8.14 25.97
CA ALA A 75 -2.88 -8.77 26.13
C ALA A 75 -2.88 -10.26 25.70
N VAL A 76 -2.09 -10.61 24.68
CA VAL A 76 -1.90 -12.00 24.25
C VAL A 76 -0.98 -12.77 25.20
N GLU A 77 0.12 -12.15 25.64
CA GLU A 77 1.06 -12.73 26.60
C GLU A 77 0.42 -13.03 27.96
N ASP A 78 -0.41 -12.12 28.48
CA ASP A 78 -1.07 -12.27 29.79
C ASP A 78 -2.32 -13.16 29.75
N SER A 79 -2.77 -13.55 28.55
CA SER A 79 -3.93 -14.41 28.40
C SER A 79 -3.68 -15.81 28.97
N LYS A 80 -4.49 -16.16 29.99
CA LYS A 80 -4.53 -17.49 30.60
C LYS A 80 -5.36 -18.50 29.78
N HIS A 81 -6.21 -18.01 28.89
CA HIS A 81 -7.16 -18.82 28.10
C HIS A 81 -6.58 -19.29 26.77
N ILE A 82 -5.63 -18.55 26.19
CA ILE A 82 -4.98 -18.91 24.93
C ILE A 82 -3.68 -19.66 25.27
N LYS A 83 -3.52 -20.90 24.79
CA LYS A 83 -2.40 -21.78 25.16
C LYS A 83 -1.75 -22.44 23.94
N GLY A 84 -0.52 -22.92 24.13
CA GLY A 84 0.25 -23.66 23.14
C GLY A 84 0.37 -22.92 21.80
N LYS A 85 0.25 -23.68 20.70
CA LYS A 85 0.42 -23.17 19.33
C LYS A 85 -0.49 -21.98 18.97
N GLN A 86 -1.68 -21.89 19.56
CA GLN A 86 -2.58 -20.76 19.31
C GLN A 86 -2.01 -19.45 19.86
N LYS A 87 -1.36 -19.49 21.04
CA LYS A 87 -0.71 -18.32 21.65
C LYS A 87 0.49 -17.88 20.83
N GLU A 88 1.30 -18.82 20.39
CA GLU A 88 2.46 -18.57 19.53
C GLU A 88 2.05 -17.91 18.21
N ALA A 89 1.02 -18.44 17.54
CA ALA A 89 0.50 -17.88 16.30
C ALA A 89 -0.03 -16.45 16.48
N LEU A 90 -0.76 -16.19 17.57
CA LEU A 90 -1.31 -14.87 17.84
C LEU A 90 -0.21 -13.86 18.19
N ASN A 91 0.76 -14.26 19.01
CA ASN A 91 1.95 -13.46 19.30
C ASN A 91 2.72 -13.12 18.02
N TYR A 92 2.91 -14.10 17.14
CA TYR A 92 3.58 -13.88 15.86
C TYR A 92 2.85 -12.85 14.99
N ILE A 93 1.53 -12.96 14.84
CA ILE A 93 0.73 -12.03 14.04
C ILE A 93 0.80 -10.61 14.62
N VAL A 94 0.56 -10.46 15.92
CA VAL A 94 0.56 -9.15 16.59
C VAL A 94 1.95 -8.50 16.53
N ASN A 95 3.01 -9.29 16.77
CA ASN A 95 4.38 -8.80 16.68
C ASN A 95 4.77 -8.41 15.25
N SER A 96 4.34 -9.20 14.26
CA SER A 96 4.56 -8.91 12.84
C SER A 96 3.91 -7.59 12.44
N ILE A 97 2.67 -7.33 12.87
CA ILE A 97 1.97 -6.06 12.62
C ILE A 97 2.73 -4.89 13.26
N ALA A 98 3.16 -5.03 14.52
CA ALA A 98 3.87 -3.96 15.25
C ALA A 98 5.22 -3.60 14.62
N THR A 99 5.98 -4.60 14.17
CA THR A 99 7.37 -4.43 13.72
C THR A 99 7.51 -4.30 12.20
N SER A 100 6.43 -4.48 11.43
CA SER A 100 6.49 -4.51 9.98
C SER A 100 7.00 -3.19 9.38
N LYS A 101 8.10 -3.29 8.64
CA LYS A 101 8.62 -2.19 7.79
C LYS A 101 7.79 -2.00 6.51
N SER A 102 6.79 -2.85 6.24
CA SER A 102 5.96 -2.77 5.03
C SER A 102 5.24 -1.43 4.89
N ARG A 103 4.89 -0.78 6.02
CA ARG A 103 4.30 0.57 6.01
C ARG A 103 5.25 1.60 5.41
N TRP A 104 6.53 1.55 5.78
CA TRP A 104 7.53 2.46 5.25
C TRP A 104 7.77 2.23 3.76
N ASN A 105 7.76 0.98 3.31
CA ASN A 105 7.81 0.67 1.88
C ASN A 105 6.63 1.30 1.12
N SER A 106 5.41 1.15 1.64
CA SER A 106 4.22 1.74 1.03
C SER A 106 4.31 3.27 1.00
N LEU A 107 4.77 3.90 2.08
CA LEU A 107 4.96 5.35 2.14
C LEU A 107 6.00 5.83 1.14
N THR A 108 7.16 5.17 1.07
CA THR A 108 8.23 5.52 0.13
C THR A 108 7.73 5.47 -1.31
N ILE A 109 6.99 4.42 -1.69
CA ILE A 109 6.42 4.31 -3.03
C ILE A 109 5.47 5.48 -3.31
N VAL A 110 4.56 5.81 -2.38
CA VAL A 110 3.64 6.94 -2.55
C VAL A 110 4.40 8.25 -2.74
N LEU A 111 5.38 8.55 -1.87
CA LEU A 111 6.14 9.80 -1.94
C LEU A 111 6.92 9.92 -3.25
N LEU A 112 7.61 8.85 -3.65
CA LEU A 112 8.34 8.82 -4.92
C LEU A 112 7.40 8.92 -6.12
N SER A 113 6.23 8.26 -6.08
CA SER A 113 5.23 8.35 -7.16
C SER A 113 4.61 9.75 -7.25
N VAL A 114 4.36 10.43 -6.14
CA VAL A 114 3.87 11.82 -6.14
C VAL A 114 4.93 12.76 -6.73
N LEU A 115 6.18 12.63 -6.31
CA LEU A 115 7.28 13.42 -6.86
C LEU A 115 7.46 13.16 -8.36
N ALA A 116 7.43 11.89 -8.77
CA ALA A 116 7.51 11.51 -10.17
C ALA A 116 6.35 12.10 -10.98
N LEU A 117 5.11 12.05 -10.47
CA LEU A 117 3.94 12.62 -11.13
C LEU A 117 4.07 14.14 -11.34
N ILE A 118 4.50 14.87 -10.30
CA ILE A 118 4.72 16.32 -10.38
C ILE A 118 5.78 16.62 -11.44
N MET A 119 6.91 15.91 -11.41
CA MET A 119 7.98 16.09 -12.40
C MET A 119 7.52 15.77 -13.82
N GLY A 120 6.76 14.68 -14.01
CA GLY A 120 6.20 14.31 -15.32
C GLY A 120 5.29 15.39 -15.89
N ILE A 121 4.40 15.96 -15.06
CA ILE A 121 3.52 17.06 -15.48
C ILE A 121 4.32 18.32 -15.86
N ILE A 122 5.35 18.67 -15.07
CA ILE A 122 6.20 19.83 -15.36
C ILE A 122 6.90 19.67 -16.71
N LEU A 123 7.45 18.48 -16.98
CA LEU A 123 8.15 18.18 -18.22
C LEU A 123 7.19 18.19 -19.43
N ASP A 124 6.00 17.58 -19.29
CA ASP A 124 5.03 17.51 -20.38
C ASP A 124 4.39 18.87 -20.71
N LEU A 125 4.27 19.78 -19.73
CA LEU A 125 3.80 21.14 -19.94
C LEU A 125 4.88 22.08 -20.50
N GLY A 126 6.11 21.61 -20.70
CA GLY A 126 7.21 22.42 -21.21
C GLY A 126 7.59 23.57 -20.28
N ILE A 127 7.43 23.38 -18.96
CA ILE A 127 7.82 24.38 -17.94
C ILE A 127 9.37 24.41 -17.78
N PHE A 128 10.11 23.63 -18.58
CA PHE A 128 11.56 23.64 -18.73
C PHE A 128 11.96 23.26 -20.16
#